data_AF-H1HPM5-F1
#
_entry.id   AF-H1HPM5-F1
#
_cell.length_a   1.000
_cell.length_b   1.000
_cell.length_c   1.000
_cell.angle_alpha   90.00
_cell.angle_beta   90.00
_cell.angle_gamma   90.00
#
_symmetry.space_group_name_H-M   'P 1'
#
loop_
_entity.id
_entity.type
_entity.pdbx_description
1 polymer ?
#
loop_
_entity_poly.entity_id
_entity_poly.type
_entity_poly.pdbx_seq_one_letter_code
_entity_poly.pdbx_strand_id
1 'polypeptide(L)' 'MEIDTPMFSKIERGDMRAKREQVIKLAEYFHQDVNEMLTLWLADKVLDAVDGEEEELSNDPISTAQEQIKAL' A
#
# COMPACT_ATOMS: atom_id res chain seq x y z
N MET A 1 -4.55 -13.79 -13.55
CA MET A 1 -5.53 -13.18 -12.61
C MET A 1 -6.20 -12.00 -13.29
N GLU A 2 -7.51 -12.10 -13.49
CA GLU A 2 -8.38 -10.99 -13.86
C GLU A 2 -9.02 -10.40 -12.60
N ILE A 3 -9.33 -9.11 -12.59
CA ILE A 3 -10.09 -8.46 -11.52
C ILE A 3 -11.54 -8.43 -12.02
N ASP A 4 -12.44 -9.13 -11.34
CA ASP A 4 -13.87 -9.03 -11.65
C ASP A 4 -14.49 -7.77 -11.03
N THR A 5 -15.64 -7.34 -11.54
CA THR A 5 -16.31 -6.12 -11.05
C THR A 5 -16.58 -6.16 -9.54
N PRO A 6 -17.07 -7.27 -8.94
CA PRO A 6 -17.24 -7.34 -7.49
C PRO A 6 -15.95 -7.14 -6.68
N MET A 7 -14.84 -7.74 -7.12
CA MET A 7 -13.53 -7.59 -6.49
C MET A 7 -13.03 -6.16 -6.61
N PHE A 8 -13.15 -5.55 -7.79
CA PHE A 8 -12.79 -4.15 -7.99
C PHE A 8 -13.58 -3.23 -7.06
N SER A 9 -14.90 -3.42 -6.95
CA SER A 9 -15.74 -2.62 -6.04
C SER A 9 -15.37 -2.80 -4.57
N LYS A 10 -14.90 -3.97 -4.15
CA LYS A 10 -14.37 -4.18 -2.78
C LYS A 10 -13.05 -3.45 -2.56
N ILE A 11 -12.19 -3.43 -3.58
CA ILE A 11 -10.93 -2.69 -3.53
C ILE A 11 -11.19 -1.19 -3.45
N GLU A 12 -12.07 -0.64 -4.28
CA GLU A 12 -12.41 0.80 -4.27
C GLU A 12 -12.95 1.29 -2.92
N ARG A 13 -13.73 0.45 -2.21
CA ARG A 13 -14.27 0.78 -0.89
C ARG A 13 -13.29 0.55 0.27
N GLY A 14 -12.14 -0.08 0.01
CA GLY A 14 -11.21 -0.50 1.06
C GLY A 14 -11.62 -1.78 1.81
N ASP A 15 -12.71 -2.45 1.42
CA ASP A 15 -13.13 -3.74 2.00
C ASP A 15 -12.13 -4.87 1.71
N MET A 16 -11.28 -4.71 0.70
CA MET A 16 -10.26 -5.67 0.27
C MET A 16 -9.00 -4.97 -0.21
N ARG A 17 -7.83 -5.35 0.33
CA ARG A 17 -6.54 -4.86 -0.17
C ARG A 17 -6.20 -5.51 -1.51
N ALA A 18 -5.81 -4.70 -2.50
CA ALA A 18 -5.33 -5.20 -3.79
C ALA A 18 -3.98 -5.92 -3.62
N LYS A 19 -3.74 -6.98 -4.42
CA LYS A 19 -2.41 -7.56 -4.58
C LYS A 19 -1.53 -6.68 -5.46
N ARG A 20 -0.20 -6.82 -5.34
CA ARG A 20 0.76 -6.03 -6.12
C ARG A 20 0.50 -6.07 -7.63
N GLU A 21 0.23 -7.27 -8.16
CA GLU A 21 -0.03 -7.48 -9.58
C GLU A 21 -1.32 -6.79 -10.03
N GLN A 22 -2.29 -6.63 -9.12
CA GLN A 22 -3.53 -5.92 -9.40
C GLN A 22 -3.32 -4.42 -9.41
N VAL A 23 -2.50 -3.87 -8.49
CA VAL A 23 -2.13 -2.45 -8.50
C VAL A 23 -1.47 -2.06 -9.82
N ILE A 24 -0.54 -2.87 -10.31
CA ILE A 24 0.11 -2.64 -11.62
C ILE A 24 -0.92 -2.62 -12.75
N LYS A 25 -1.79 -3.62 -12.83
CA LYS A 25 -2.81 -3.70 -13.87
C LYS A 25 -3.79 -2.55 -13.83
N LEU A 26 -4.20 -2.13 -12.64
CA LEU A 26 -5.10 -0.99 -12.46
C LEU A 26 -4.41 0.31 -12.89
N ALA A 27 -3.14 0.50 -12.51
CA ALA A 27 -2.36 1.66 -12.94
C ALA A 27 -2.24 1.71 -14.47
N GLU A 28 -1.91 0.60 -15.12
CA GLU A 28 -1.84 0.50 -16.58
C GLU A 28 -3.19 0.78 -17.25
N TYR A 29 -4.27 0.19 -16.72
CA TYR A 29 -5.63 0.35 -17.25
C TYR A 29 -6.13 1.80 -17.15
N PHE A 30 -5.86 2.47 -16.03
CA PHE A 30 -6.24 3.87 -15.81
C PHE A 30 -5.20 4.87 -16.33
N HIS A 31 -4.15 4.40 -17.00
CA HIS A 31 -3.05 5.23 -17.50
C HIS A 31 -2.40 6.11 -16.42
N GLN A 32 -2.22 5.56 -15.22
CA GLN A 32 -1.54 6.19 -14.09
C GLN A 32 -0.09 5.71 -13.98
N ASP A 33 0.73 6.45 -13.24
CA ASP A 33 2.11 6.03 -12.97
C ASP A 33 2.13 4.81 -12.04
N VAL A 34 2.76 3.74 -12.52
CA VAL A 34 2.83 2.46 -11.80
C VAL A 34 3.65 2.59 -10.51
N ASN A 35 4.71 3.39 -10.51
CA ASN A 35 5.57 3.56 -9.34
C ASN A 35 4.88 4.39 -8.26
N GLU A 36 4.13 5.43 -8.65
CA GLU A 36 3.32 6.21 -7.74
C GLU A 36 2.24 5.35 -7.08
N MET A 37 1.51 4.55 -7.87
CA MET A 37 0.50 3.63 -7.34
C MET A 37 1.10 2.55 -6.41
N LEU A 38 2.27 2.00 -6.76
CA LEU A 38 2.96 1.05 -5.89
C LEU A 38 3.51 1.71 -4.62
N THR A 39 3.91 2.97 -4.68
CA THR A 39 4.37 3.74 -3.52
C THR A 39 3.24 3.91 -2.52
N LEU A 40 2.06 4.34 -2.97
CA LEU A 40 0.87 4.47 -2.12
C LEU A 40 0.45 3.10 -1.55
N TRP A 41 0.46 2.05 -2.37
CA TRP A 41 0.13 0.70 -1.92
C TRP A 41 1.10 0.16 -0.85
N LEU A 42 2.40 0.49 -0.94
CA LEU A 42 3.37 0.14 0.10
C LEU A 42 3.18 1.00 1.36
N ALA A 43 2.88 2.29 1.21
CA ALA A 43 2.62 3.19 2.33
C ALA A 43 1.43 2.69 3.16
N ASP A 44 0.34 2.28 2.52
CA ASP A 44 -0.82 1.66 3.20
C ASP A 44 -0.42 0.46 4.04
N LYS A 45 0.50 -0.38 3.57
CA LYS A 45 0.98 -1.54 4.34
C LYS A 45 1.84 -1.16 5.52
N VAL A 46 2.63 -0.10 5.40
CA VAL A 46 3.42 0.43 6.51
C VAL A 46 2.48 0.97 7.58
N LEU A 47 1.43 1.70 7.17
CA LEU A 47 0.39 2.19 8.07
C LEU A 47 -0.36 1.04 8.75
N ASP A 48 -0.79 0.03 8.00
CA ASP A 48 -1.45 -1.17 8.55
C ASP A 48 -0.56 -1.91 9.58
N ALA A 49 0.77 -1.81 9.46
CA ALA A 49 1.70 -2.47 10.37
C ALA A 49 1.91 -1.72 11.70
N VAL A 50 1.55 -0.44 11.76
CA VAL A 50 1.63 0.40 12.98
C VAL A 50 0.24 0.78 13.51
N ASP A 51 -0.82 0.41 12.81
CA ASP A 51 -2.20 0.70 13.21
C ASP A 51 -2.57 -0.04 14.50
N GLY A 52 -3.16 0.69 15.45
CA GLY A 52 -3.55 0.16 16.77
C GLY A 52 -2.45 0.12 17.84
N GLU A 53 -1.21 0.51 17.50
CA GLU A 53 -0.15 0.71 18.49
C GLU A 53 -0.35 2.03 19.26
N GLU A 54 0.26 2.14 20.45
CA GLU A 54 0.25 3.40 21.21
C GLU A 54 0.88 4.53 20.38
N GLU A 55 0.32 5.74 20.46
CA GLU A 55 0.75 6.88 19.62
C GLU A 55 2.26 7.16 19.75
N GLU A 56 2.81 6.98 20.95
CA GLU A 56 4.24 7.08 21.25
C GLU A 56 5.10 6.00 20.54
N LEU A 57 4.54 4.82 20.28
CA LEU A 57 5.20 3.71 19.58
C LEU A 57 4.99 3.73 18.06
N SER A 58 4.13 4.61 17.52
CA SER A 58 3.79 4.61 16.10
C SER A 58 4.84 5.28 15.20
N ASN A 59 5.50 6.34 15.67
CA ASN A 59 6.43 7.15 14.87
C ASN A 59 7.88 6.63 14.91
N ASP A 60 8.31 6.12 16.06
CA ASP A 60 9.69 5.67 16.29
C ASP A 60 10.12 4.49 15.38
N PRO A 61 9.27 3.46 15.13
CA PRO A 61 9.60 2.35 14.24
C PRO A 61 9.79 2.80 12.79
N ILE A 62 8.95 3.72 12.30
CA ILE A 62 9.04 4.23 10.94
C ILE A 62 10.36 4.98 10.74
N SER A 63 10.72 5.87 11.68
CA SER A 63 11.99 6.60 11.64
C SER A 63 13.19 5.63 11.65
N THR A 64 13.16 4.64 12.54
CA THR A 64 14.21 3.63 12.65
C THR A 64 14.38 2.82 11.36
N ALA A 65 13.27 2.39 10.74
CA ALA A 65 13.30 1.67 9.47
C ALA A 65 13.86 2.53 8.34
N GLN A 66 13.50 3.81 8.27
CA GLN A 66 14.03 4.74 7.27
C GLN A 66 15.54 4.93 7.39
N GLU A 67 16.09 5.02 8.61
CA GLU A 67 17.53 5.12 8.84
C GLU A 67 18.27 3.87 8.35
N GLN A 68 17.75 2.68 8.65
CA GLN A 68 18.33 1.42 8.19
C GLN A 68 18.32 1.32 6.66
N ILE A 69 17.22 1.70 6.01
CA ILE A 69 17.12 1.69 4.54
C ILE A 69 18.14 2.64 3.90
N LYS A 70 18.36 3.83 4.49
CA LYS A 70 19.37 4.79 3.99
C LYS A 70 20.81 4.30 4.18
N ALA A 71 21.04 3.36 5.09
CA ALA A 71 22.35 2.78 5.38
C ALA A 71 22.68 1.52 4.54
N LEU A 72 21.72 1.03 3.74
CA LEU A 72 21.93 -0.05 2.75
C LEU A 72 22.66 0.47 1.51
#